data_AF-A0A534HF03-F1
#
_entry.id   AF-A0A534HF03-F1
#
_cell.length_a   1.000
_cell.length_b   1.000
_cell.length_c   1.000
_cell.angle_alpha   90.00
_cell.angle_beta   90.00
_cell.angle_gamma   90.00
#
_symmetry.space_group_name_H-M   'P 1'
#
loop_
_entity.id
_entity.type
_entity.pdbx_description
1 polymer ?
#
loop_
_entity_poly.entity_id
_entity_poly.type
_entity_poly.pdbx_seq_one_letter_code
_entity_poly.pdbx_strand_id
1 'polypeptide(L)' 'GVAEIDLVKHRNGEIGTFLLTFQGQFTRFANYASDSYAEGVLR' A
#
# COMPACT_ATOMS: atom_id res chain seq x y z
N GLY A 1 -3.63 7.12 7.44
CA GLY A 1 -4.83 6.48 6.88
C GLY A 1 -4.42 5.45 5.86
N VAL A 2 -5.31 4.51 5.52
CA VAL A 2 -5.11 3.55 4.43
C VAL A 2 -5.69 4.14 3.16
N ALA A 3 -4.98 4.01 2.04
CA ALA A 3 -5.41 4.45 0.72
C ALA A 3 -5.32 3.28 -0.26
N GLU A 4 -6.40 3.07 -1.02
CA GLU A 4 -6.44 2.12 -2.13
C GLU A 4 -6.05 2.85 -3.42
N ILE A 5 -5.15 2.25 -4.20
CA ILE A 5 -4.62 2.81 -5.44
C ILE A 5 -4.98 1.89 -6.60
N ASP A 6 -5.68 2.45 -7.60
CA ASP A 6 -6.09 1.73 -8.80
C ASP A 6 -5.17 2.06 -9.98
N LEU A 7 -4.36 1.08 -10.40
CA LEU A 7 -3.55 1.18 -11.60
C LEU A 7 -4.38 0.79 -12.83
N VAL A 8 -5.16 1.73 -13.36
CA VAL A 8 -6.10 1.46 -14.46
C VAL A 8 -5.44 1.30 -15.84
N LYS A 9 -4.19 1.74 -16.01
CA LYS A 9 -3.46 1.61 -17.28
C LYS A 9 -1.98 1.35 -17.05
N HIS A 10 -1.48 0.30 -17.68
CA HIS A 10 -0.07 -0.05 -17.65
C HIS A 10 0.38 -0.56 -19.04
N ARG A 11 1.46 0.00 -19.60
CA ARG A 11 1.90 -0.30 -20.98
C ARG A 11 2.63 -1.64 -21.09
N ASN A 12 3.40 -2.00 -20.05
CA ASN A 12 4.36 -3.10 -20.10
C ASN A 12 4.13 -4.13 -18.96
N GLY A 13 2.89 -4.26 -18.49
CA GLY A 13 2.56 -5.24 -17.46
C GLY A 13 1.11 -5.14 -17.02
N GLU A 14 0.84 -5.73 -15.88
CA GLU A 14 -0.51 -5.89 -15.35
C GLU A 14 -1.06 -4.58 -14.78
N ILE A 15 -2.39 -4.47 -14.84
CA ILE A 15 -3.18 -3.50 -14.07
C ILE A 15 -3.56 -4.14 -12.73
N GLY A 16 -3.94 -3.33 -11.74
CA GLY A 16 -4.39 -3.88 -10.47
C GLY A 16 -4.57 -2.81 -9.40
N THR A 17 -4.93 -3.27 -8.22
CA THR A 17 -5.19 -2.44 -7.05
C THR A 17 -4.18 -2.76 -5.95
N PHE A 18 -3.68 -1.76 -5.24
CA PHE A 18 -2.77 -1.97 -4.12
C PHE A 18 -2.94 -0.92 -3.03
N LEU A 19 -2.58 -1.29 -1.81
CA LEU A 19 -2.73 -0.44 -0.63
C LEU A 19 -1.46 0.34 -0.35
N LEU A 20 -1.62 1.61 0.02
CA LEU A 20 -0.57 2.46 0.59
C LEU A 20 -1.07 3.12 1.89
N THR A 21 -0.12 3.58 2.70
CA THR A 21 -0.41 4.38 3.90
C THR A 21 -0.28 5.87 3.57
N PHE A 22 -1.34 6.64 3.74
CA PHE A 22 -1.31 8.10 3.63
C PHE A 22 -0.94 8.75 4.98
N GLN A 23 0.17 9.49 4.99
CA GLN A 23 0.69 10.26 6.11
C GLN A 23 0.28 11.74 5.96
N GLY A 24 -0.90 12.10 6.49
CA GLY A 24 -1.51 13.41 6.29
C GLY A 24 -0.64 14.60 6.74
N GLN A 25 0.15 14.44 7.80
CA GLN A 25 1.06 15.49 8.29
C GLN A 25 2.19 15.87 7.30
N PHE A 26 2.48 15.00 6.32
CA PHE A 26 3.53 15.21 5.33
C PHE A 26 2.99 15.15 3.89
N THR A 27 1.68 14.98 3.71
CA THR A 27 1.03 14.76 2.40
C THR A 27 1.77 13.69 1.57
N ARG A 28 2.11 12.57 2.19
CA ARG A 28 2.98 11.54 1.60
C ARG A 28 2.37 10.15 1.67
N PHE A 29 2.60 9.33 0.66
CA PHE A 29 2.32 7.90 0.68
C PHE A 29 3.55 7.08 1.08
N ALA A 30 3.36 6.06 1.89
CA ALA A 30 4.36 5.07 2.25
C ALA A 30 3.82 3.66 1.97
N ASN A 31 4.70 2.67 1.88
CA ASN A 31 4.30 1.27 1.72
C ASN A 31 3.35 0.86 2.84
N TYR A 32 2.26 0.18 2.48
CA TYR A 32 1.36 -0.39 3.46
C TYR A 32 2.03 -1.59 4.14
N ALA A 33 2.15 -1.54 5.47
CA ALA A 33 2.63 -2.65 6.28
C ALA A 33 1.43 -3.21 7.04
N SER A 34 0.95 -4.39 6.65
CA SER A 34 -0.20 -5.03 7.31
C SER A 34 0.21 -5.58 8.67
N ASP A 35 -0.65 -5.47 9.67
CA ASP A 35 -0.40 -5.99 11.02
C ASP A 35 -0.18 -7.53 11.04
N SER A 36 -0.75 -8.26 10.09
CA SER A 36 -0.53 -9.71 9.94
C SER A 36 0.92 -10.10 9.64
N TYR A 37 1.72 -9.21 9.04
CA TYR A 37 3.15 -9.44 8.83
C TYR A 37 3.97 -9.27 10.12
N ALA A 38 3.49 -8.49 11.09
CA ALA A 38 4.16 -8.29 12.37
C ALA A 38 3.96 -9.50 13.31
N GLU A 39 2.81 -10.19 13.21
CA GLU A 39 2.47 -11.31 14.10
C GLU A 39 3.26 -12.60 13.81
N GLY A 40 3.78 -12.76 12.58
CA GLY A 40 4.55 -13.95 12.17
C GLY A 40 6.05 -13.91 12.50
N VAL A 41 6.60 -12.73 12.84
CA VAL A 41 8.03 -12.54 13.16
C VAL A 41 8.30 -12.67 14.67
N LEU A 42 7.26 -12.60 15.51
CA LEU A 42 7.34 -12.67 16.97
C LEU A 42 6.91 -14.04 17.55
N ARG A 43 6.82 -15.08 16.71
CA ARG A 43 6.55 -16.46 17.15
C ARG A 43 7.75 -17.37 16.89
#